data_AF-A0A399XFZ6-F1
#
_entry.id   AF-A0A399XFZ6-F1
#
_cell.length_a   1.000
_cell.length_b   1.000
_cell.length_c   1.000
_cell.angle_alpha   90.00
_cell.angle_beta   90.00
_cell.angle_gamma   90.00
#
_symmetry.space_group_name_H-M   'P 1'
#
loop_
_entity.id
_entity.type
_entity.pdbx_description
1 polymer ?
#
loop_
_entity_poly.entity_id
_entity_poly.type
_entity_poly.pdbx_seq_one_letter_code
_entity_poly.pdbx_strand_id
1 'polypeptide(L)'
;MQVKYGGGYICLFGGASDRAYGMVLRLENAEMVNRSHVVVFGTVKGISSRKNDQEAVVSVECILKGDLSAKSEVRVVFSPGMAESPLFEVQERVLLFLVTTDTGLFQTVGGSQGKFSFGK
;
A
#
# COMPACT_ATOMS: atom_id res chain seq x y z
N MET A 1 7.48 -14.42 5.87
CA MET A 1 6.07 -14.24 5.49
C MET A 1 5.42 -15.62 5.42
N GLN A 2 4.37 -15.88 6.20
CA GLN A 2 3.57 -17.10 6.08
C GLN A 2 2.20 -16.70 5.55
N VAL A 3 1.89 -17.06 4.31
CA VAL A 3 0.55 -16.94 3.74
C VAL A 3 -0.16 -18.27 4.00
N LYS A 4 -1.26 -18.25 4.77
CA LYS A 4 -2.16 -19.40 4.90
C LYS A 4 -3.42 -19.15 4.08
N TYR A 5 -3.76 -20.11 3.24
CA TYR A 5 -5.02 -20.15 2.50
C TYR A 5 -6.00 -21.03 3.29
N GLY A 6 -7.14 -20.47 3.70
CA GLY A 6 -8.17 -21.20 4.41
C GLY A 6 -9.49 -20.44 4.37
N GLY A 7 -10.57 -21.08 3.93
CA GLY A 7 -11.93 -20.55 4.02
C GLY A 7 -12.21 -19.25 3.25
N GLY A 8 -11.68 -19.05 2.04
CA GLY A 8 -11.97 -17.86 1.22
C GLY A 8 -11.26 -16.57 1.67
N TYR A 9 -10.25 -16.68 2.52
CA TYR A 9 -9.42 -15.57 3.00
C TYR A 9 -7.92 -15.84 2.85
N ILE A 10 -7.15 -14.76 2.88
CA ILE A 10 -5.69 -14.73 3.01
C ILE A 10 -5.31 -13.89 4.23
N CYS A 11 -4.30 -14.34 4.97
CA CYS A 11 -3.77 -13.60 6.12
C CYS A 11 -2.35 -13.12 5.82
N LEU A 12 -2.10 -11.84 6.05
CA LEU A 12 -0.78 -11.22 5.99
C LEU A 12 -0.33 -10.85 7.39
N PHE A 13 0.91 -11.19 7.73
CA PHE A 13 1.50 -10.87 9.02
C PHE A 13 2.79 -10.09 8.78
N GLY A 14 2.88 -8.93 9.43
CA GLY A 14 4.00 -8.01 9.35
C GLY A 14 4.41 -7.54 10.74
N GLY A 15 5.66 -7.11 10.87
CA GLY A 15 6.20 -6.57 12.11
C GLY A 15 6.65 -5.13 11.92
N ALA A 16 6.29 -4.28 12.89
CA ALA A 16 7.04 -3.07 13.19
C ALA A 16 8.04 -3.39 14.33
N SER A 17 8.96 -2.46 14.62
CA SER A 17 9.97 -2.65 15.68
C SER A 17 9.36 -2.84 17.08
N ASP A 18 8.13 -2.38 17.32
CA ASP A 18 7.46 -2.40 18.62
C ASP A 18 6.15 -3.19 18.66
N ARG A 19 5.57 -3.58 17.50
CA ARG A 19 4.26 -4.24 17.40
C ARG A 19 4.17 -5.22 16.23
N ALA A 20 3.40 -6.29 16.43
CA ALA A 20 3.00 -7.20 15.36
C ALA A 20 1.64 -6.78 14.77
N TYR A 21 1.52 -6.88 13.46
CA TYR A 21 0.31 -6.58 12.71
C TYR A 21 -0.16 -7.81 11.94
N GLY A 22 -1.47 -8.03 11.93
CA GLY A 22 -2.14 -9.04 11.12
C GLY A 22 -3.25 -8.40 10.30
N MET A 23 -3.30 -8.71 9.01
CA MET A 23 -4.37 -8.27 8.10
C MET A 23 -5.03 -9.50 7.48
N VAL A 24 -6.35 -9.59 7.59
CA VAL A 24 -7.16 -10.64 6.95
C VAL A 24 -7.89 -10.03 5.77
N LEU A 25 -7.66 -10.58 4.58
CA LEU A 25 -8.26 -10.12 3.33
C LEU A 25 -9.06 -11.25 2.69
N ARG A 26 -10.08 -10.91 1.89
CA ARG A 26 -10.76 -11.89 1.04
C ARG A 26 -9.79 -12.47 0.01
N LEU A 27 -9.99 -13.74 -0.35
CA LEU A 27 -9.13 -14.48 -1.30
C LEU A 27 -9.08 -13.82 -2.68
N GLU A 28 -10.12 -13.08 -3.09
CA GLU A 28 -10.13 -12.28 -4.33
C GLU A 28 -8.98 -11.26 -4.39
N ASN A 29 -8.43 -10.84 -3.25
CA ASN A 29 -7.30 -9.91 -3.17
C ASN A 29 -5.94 -10.61 -3.31
N ALA A 30 -5.91 -11.94 -3.44
CA ALA A 30 -4.67 -12.70 -3.52
C ALA A 30 -3.84 -12.32 -4.75
N GLU A 31 -4.49 -12.01 -5.88
CA GLU A 31 -3.77 -11.59 -7.08
C GLU A 31 -3.04 -10.25 -6.86
N MET A 32 -3.70 -9.27 -6.24
CA MET A 32 -3.07 -7.99 -5.91
C MET A 32 -1.88 -8.18 -4.97
N VAL A 33 -2.04 -9.03 -3.94
CA VAL A 33 -0.95 -9.38 -3.03
C VAL A 33 0.21 -10.01 -3.79
N ASN A 34 -0.06 -10.95 -4.69
CA ASN A 34 0.97 -11.66 -5.45
C ASN A 34 1.76 -10.72 -6.37
N ARG A 35 1.05 -9.83 -7.07
CA ARG A 35 1.64 -8.84 -7.99
C ARG A 35 2.39 -7.71 -7.29
N SER A 36 2.11 -7.46 -6.02
CA SER A 36 2.78 -6.40 -5.26
C SER A 36 4.25 -6.74 -4.99
N HIS A 37 5.16 -5.81 -5.25
CA HIS A 37 6.52 -5.88 -4.71
C HIS A 37 6.51 -5.63 -3.19
N VAL A 38 5.67 -4.72 -2.73
CA VAL A 38 5.54 -4.34 -1.31
C VAL A 38 4.06 -4.19 -0.96
N VAL A 39 3.67 -4.64 0.24
CA VAL A 39 2.36 -4.33 0.83
C VAL A 39 2.58 -3.61 2.14
N VAL A 40 2.05 -2.40 2.27
CA VAL A 40 2.21 -1.58 3.48
C VAL A 40 0.88 -1.14 4.05
N PHE A 41 0.85 -1.03 5.37
CA PHE A 41 -0.19 -0.34 6.10
C PHE A 41 0.41 0.92 6.72
N GLY A 42 -0.29 2.04 6.63
CA GLY A 42 0.22 3.31 7.12
C GLY A 42 -0.75 4.47 7.01
N THR A 43 -0.26 5.66 7.33
CA THR A 43 -1.03 6.90 7.35
C THR A 43 -0.49 7.90 6.32
N VAL A 44 -1.37 8.47 5.50
CA VAL A 44 -1.01 9.53 4.55
C VAL A 44 -0.65 10.81 5.31
N LYS A 45 0.60 11.28 5.17
CA LYS A 45 1.11 12.49 5.85
C LYS A 45 0.97 13.75 5.02
N GLY A 46 1.06 13.62 3.70
CA GLY A 46 1.02 14.75 2.79
C GLY A 46 0.80 14.33 1.36
N ILE A 47 0.32 15.27 0.56
CA ILE A 47 0.11 15.11 -0.88
C ILE A 47 0.75 16.33 -1.53
N SER A 48 1.53 16.08 -2.58
CA SER A 48 2.23 17.14 -3.32
C SER A 48 2.05 16.94 -4.82
N SER A 49 2.04 18.05 -5.57
CA SER A 49 1.96 18.01 -7.03
C SER A 49 3.33 17.72 -7.64
N ARG A 50 3.36 16.85 -8.65
CA ARG A 50 4.55 16.46 -9.40
C ARG A 50 4.28 16.54 -10.90
N LYS A 51 4.46 17.74 -11.48
CA LYS A 51 4.14 18.03 -12.89
C LYS A 51 2.68 17.64 -13.22
N ASN A 52 2.49 16.52 -13.92
CA ASN A 52 1.18 16.01 -14.34
C ASN A 52 0.60 14.97 -13.36
N ASP A 53 1.39 14.53 -12.39
CA ASP A 53 1.01 13.55 -11.37
C ASP A 53 0.93 14.21 -9.99
N GLN A 54 0.46 13.44 -9.01
CA GLN A 54 0.57 13.72 -7.59
C GLN A 54 1.40 12.64 -6.90
N GLU A 55 2.00 13.02 -5.77
CA GLU A 55 2.77 12.14 -4.91
C GLU A 55 2.18 12.19 -3.49
N ALA A 56 1.73 11.04 -2.99
CA ALA A 56 1.32 10.85 -1.61
C ALA A 56 2.51 10.33 -0.79
N VAL A 57 2.81 11.00 0.32
CA VAL A 57 3.77 10.54 1.31
C VAL A 57 3.02 9.78 2.39
N VAL A 58 3.35 8.51 2.57
CA VAL A 58 2.70 7.61 3.52
C VAL A 58 3.71 7.18 4.56
N SER A 59 3.45 7.53 5.80
CA SER A 59 4.22 7.03 6.95
C SER A 59 3.83 5.58 7.19
N VAL A 60 4.81 4.69 7.11
CA VAL A 60 4.62 3.25 7.19
C VAL A 60 4.47 2.87 8.66
N GLU A 61 3.31 2.34 9.02
CA GLU A 61 3.06 1.72 10.33
C GLU A 61 3.52 0.26 10.31
N CYS A 62 3.32 -0.43 9.19
CA CYS A 62 3.69 -1.84 9.05
C CYS A 62 3.98 -2.23 7.61
N ILE A 63 4.95 -3.13 7.43
CA ILE A 63 5.23 -3.81 6.17
C ILE A 63 4.68 -5.23 6.26
N LEU A 64 3.69 -5.55 5.43
CA LEU A 64 3.01 -6.85 5.39
C LEU A 64 3.61 -7.80 4.34
N LYS A 65 4.24 -7.24 3.30
CA LYS A 65 5.00 -7.97 2.26
C LYS A 65 6.13 -7.08 1.73
N GLY A 66 7.23 -7.71 1.35
CA GLY A 66 8.39 -7.04 0.76
C GLY A 66 9.34 -6.50 1.82
N ASP A 67 10.38 -5.82 1.36
CA ASP A 67 11.35 -5.14 2.21
C ASP A 67 11.45 -3.67 1.77
N LEU A 68 11.32 -2.77 2.73
CA LEU A 68 11.59 -1.35 2.57
C LEU A 68 12.77 -1.02 3.49
N SER A 69 13.97 -1.38 3.04
CA SER A 69 15.21 -1.15 3.80
C SER A 69 15.24 0.27 4.38
N ALA A 70 15.17 0.38 5.71
CA ALA A 70 15.30 1.61 6.52
C ALA A 70 14.32 2.77 6.24
N LYS A 71 13.25 2.59 5.44
CA LYS A 71 12.34 3.70 5.11
C LYS A 71 11.08 3.68 5.97
N SER A 72 10.96 4.66 6.87
CA SER A 72 9.74 4.94 7.65
C SER A 72 8.60 5.52 6.81
N GLU A 73 8.86 5.85 5.55
CA GLU A 73 7.91 6.46 4.63
C GLU A 73 8.03 5.88 3.22
N VAL A 74 6.89 5.76 2.53
CA VAL A 74 6.82 5.47 1.10
C VAL A 74 6.18 6.62 0.35
N ARG A 75 6.67 6.85 -0.87
CA ARG A 75 6.15 7.85 -1.80
C ARG A 75 5.42 7.12 -2.91
N VAL A 76 4.14 7.41 -3.07
CA VAL A 76 3.27 6.77 -4.05
C VAL A 76 2.83 7.80 -5.07
N VAL A 77 3.17 7.53 -6.34
CA VAL A 77 2.79 8.39 -7.46
C VAL A 77 1.43 7.95 -8.01
N PHE A 78 0.56 8.93 -8.28
CA PHE A 78 -0.77 8.70 -8.84
C PHE A 78 -1.20 9.89 -9.70
N SER A 79 -2.17 9.69 -10.60
CA SER A 79 -2.58 10.70 -11.60
C SER A 79 -4.07 11.05 -11.40
N PRO A 80 -4.40 11.98 -10.48
CA PRO A 80 -5.78 12.31 -10.16
C PRO A 80 -6.45 12.93 -11.37
N GLY A 81 -7.45 12.22 -11.91
CA GLY A 81 -8.12 12.56 -13.17
C GLY A 81 -8.23 11.37 -14.12
N MET A 82 -7.44 10.32 -13.92
CA MET A 82 -7.71 9.03 -14.57
C MET A 82 -8.72 8.22 -13.74
N ALA A 83 -9.67 7.57 -14.41
CA ALA A 83 -10.77 6.84 -13.76
C ALA A 83 -10.28 5.76 -12.76
N GLU A 84 -9.11 5.19 -13.02
CA GLU A 84 -8.51 4.16 -12.18
C GLU A 84 -7.41 4.69 -11.25
N SER A 85 -7.17 6.00 -11.18
CA SER A 85 -6.17 6.52 -10.24
C SER A 85 -6.70 6.42 -8.81
N PRO A 86 -5.89 5.96 -7.84
CA PRO A 86 -6.26 6.08 -6.44
C PRO A 86 -6.42 7.56 -6.06
N LEU A 87 -7.39 7.86 -5.20
CA LEU A 87 -7.50 9.15 -4.52
C LEU A 87 -6.85 9.00 -3.14
N PHE A 88 -6.12 9.99 -2.66
CA PHE A 88 -5.55 9.99 -1.30
C PHE A 88 -6.07 11.19 -0.52
N GLU A 89 -6.23 11.04 0.79
CA GLU A 89 -6.51 12.15 1.70
C GLU A 89 -5.47 12.23 2.82
N VAL A 90 -5.09 13.44 3.20
CA VAL A 90 -4.17 13.64 4.34
C VAL A 90 -4.82 13.14 5.63
N GLN A 91 -4.03 12.46 6.47
CA GLN A 91 -4.42 11.74 7.69
C GLN A 91 -5.21 10.44 7.47
N GLU A 92 -5.45 10.05 6.22
CA GLU A 92 -6.11 8.78 5.94
C GLU A 92 -5.22 7.57 6.26
N ARG A 93 -5.78 6.58 6.94
CA ARG A 93 -5.15 5.28 7.15
C ARG A 93 -5.45 4.37 5.97
N VAL A 94 -4.40 3.78 5.39
CA VAL A 94 -4.48 3.04 4.13
C VAL A 94 -3.70 1.73 4.17
N LEU A 95 -4.24 0.72 3.47
CA LEU A 95 -3.49 -0.46 3.04
C LEU A 95 -3.18 -0.31 1.55
N LEU A 96 -1.91 -0.47 1.20
CA LEU A 96 -1.42 -0.24 -0.15
C LEU A 96 -0.73 -1.48 -0.71
N PHE A 97 -1.13 -1.84 -1.93
CA PHE A 97 -0.53 -2.87 -2.76
C PHE A 97 0.36 -2.19 -3.78
N LEU A 98 1.67 -2.28 -3.64
CA LEU A 98 2.62 -1.43 -4.35
C LEU A 98 3.53 -2.20 -5.28
N VAL A 99 3.79 -1.61 -6.45
CA VAL A 99 4.86 -1.99 -7.36
C VAL A 99 5.85 -0.86 -7.52
N THR A 100 7.14 -1.19 -7.40
CA THR A 100 8.24 -0.32 -7.82
C THR A 100 8.28 -0.19 -9.34
N THR A 101 8.35 1.03 -9.83
CA THR A 101 8.60 1.39 -11.23
C THR A 101 10.09 1.38 -11.55
N ASP A 102 10.45 1.43 -12.84
CA ASP A 102 11.85 1.51 -13.30
C ASP A 102 12.60 2.74 -12.76
N THR A 103 11.86 3.78 -12.33
CA THR A 103 12.40 4.99 -11.71
C THR A 103 12.63 4.86 -10.19
N GLY A 104 12.34 3.70 -9.60
CA GLY A 104 12.44 3.46 -8.15
C GLY A 104 11.29 4.03 -7.33
N LEU A 105 10.24 4.57 -7.97
CA LEU A 105 9.04 5.11 -7.32
C LEU A 105 7.95 4.05 -7.20
N PHE A 106 7.10 4.16 -6.19
CA PHE A 106 5.96 3.26 -6.02
C PHE A 106 4.70 3.76 -6.71
N GLN A 107 3.93 2.81 -7.24
CA GLN A 107 2.57 2.99 -7.73
C GLN A 107 1.68 1.87 -7.17
N THR A 108 0.36 2.10 -7.14
CA THR A 108 -0.58 1.08 -6.70
C THR A 108 -0.80 0.02 -7.78
N VAL A 109 -0.90 -1.24 -7.36
CA VAL A 109 -1.30 -2.35 -8.23
C VAL A 109 -2.76 -2.17 -8.63
N GLY A 110 -3.06 -2.17 -9.93
CA GLY A 110 -4.45 -2.06 -10.40
C GLY A 110 -5.11 -0.71 -10.08
N GLY A 111 -4.32 0.35 -9.91
CA GLY A 111 -4.86 1.69 -9.71
C GLY A 111 -5.61 1.83 -8.38
N SER A 112 -6.87 2.21 -8.43
CA SER A 112 -7.73 2.45 -7.27
C SER A 112 -7.99 1.18 -6.44
N GLN A 113 -8.00 0.01 -7.08
CA GLN A 113 -8.14 -1.29 -6.41
C GLN A 113 -6.97 -1.57 -5.46
N GLY A 114 -5.77 -1.07 -5.77
CA GLY A 114 -4.56 -1.25 -4.98
C GLY A 114 -4.47 -0.41 -3.70
N LYS A 115 -5.54 0.31 -3.35
CA LYS A 115 -5.63 1.13 -2.14
C LYS A 115 -6.92 0.82 -1.39
N PHE A 116 -6.80 0.36 -0.14
CA PHE A 116 -7.93 0.29 0.78
C PHE A 116 -7.86 1.42 1.80
N SER A 117 -8.99 2.10 1.99
CA SER A 117 -9.17 3.17 2.98
C SER A 117 -9.77 2.65 4.27
N PHE A 118 -9.29 3.16 5.41
CA PHE A 118 -9.83 2.88 6.73
C PHE A 118 -10.31 4.16 7.45
N GLY A 119 -10.43 5.28 6.73
CA GLY A 119 -10.81 6.58 7.29
C GLY A 119 -9.64 7.32 7.95
N LYS A 120 -9.98 8.43 8.61
CA LYS A 120 -9.08 9.28 9.41
C LYS A 120 -9.22 8.93 10.88
#